data_AF-A0A9P0JS98-F1
#
_entry.id   AF-A0A9P0JS98-F1
#
_cell.length_a   1.000
_cell.length_b   1.000
_cell.length_c   1.000
_cell.angle_alpha   90.00
_cell.angle_beta   90.00
_cell.angle_gamma   90.00
#
_symmetry.space_group_name_H-M   'P 1'
#
loop_
_entity.id
_entity.type
_entity.pdbx_description
1 polymer ?
#
loop_
_entity_poly.entity_id
_entity_poly.type
_entity_poly.pdbx_seq_one_letter_code
_entity_poly.pdbx_strand_id
1 'polypeptide(L)'
;MFKKYVDNNIKTGRGRREFEYAEAMEDILGKKRNIYPVVLLSSDTVIHPTTQVVTGDNPEKENLVEFPKTKELLSTSSKATDVTAPQMITNMNKNKRLKVTILSEIRKDRKEFYNKLLEIEERKLTKKKEKMTFYRK
;
A
#
# COMPACT_ATOMS: atom_id res chain seq x y z
N MET A 1 8.40 -3.70 47.62
CA MET A 1 8.36 -4.56 46.40
C MET A 1 8.51 -3.63 45.19
N PHE A 2 9.57 -3.76 44.39
CA PHE A 2 9.80 -2.83 43.28
C PHE A 2 9.00 -3.23 42.04
N LYS A 3 8.34 -2.24 41.44
CA LYS A 3 7.53 -2.42 40.22
C LYS A 3 8.47 -2.54 39.02
N LYS A 4 8.33 -3.62 38.24
CA LYS A 4 9.06 -3.78 36.98
C LYS A 4 8.64 -2.65 36.04
N TYR A 5 9.58 -1.75 35.75
CA TYR A 5 9.40 -0.69 34.76
C TYR A 5 9.73 -1.25 33.38
N VAL A 6 8.77 -1.18 32.45
CA VAL A 6 8.99 -1.54 31.06
C VAL A 6 9.41 -0.28 30.34
N ASP A 7 10.70 -0.19 30.02
CA ASP A 7 11.25 0.90 29.20
C ASP A 7 10.86 0.68 27.73
N ASN A 8 10.11 1.63 27.16
CA ASN A 8 9.65 1.61 25.77
C ASN A 8 10.64 2.33 24.82
N ASN A 9 11.92 2.35 25.17
CA ASN A 9 12.94 3.04 24.38
C ASN A 9 13.29 2.29 23.07
N ILE A 10 12.63 2.70 21.97
CA ILE A 10 12.82 2.17 20.61
C ILE A 10 14.24 2.40 20.06
N LYS A 11 15.01 3.34 20.63
CA LYS A 11 16.39 3.62 20.19
C LYS A 11 17.34 2.45 20.45
N THR A 12 17.06 1.63 21.45
CA THR A 12 17.85 0.43 21.78
C THR A 12 17.68 -0.71 20.77
N GLY A 13 16.75 -0.58 19.81
CA GLY A 13 16.46 -1.64 18.83
C GLY A 13 15.56 -2.75 19.37
N ARG A 14 15.14 -2.68 20.63
CA ARG A 14 14.22 -3.64 21.24
C ARG A 14 12.88 -3.62 20.51
N GLY A 15 12.51 -4.76 19.90
CA GLY A 15 11.27 -4.92 19.13
C GLY A 15 11.33 -4.48 17.66
N ARG A 16 12.53 -4.29 17.10
CA ARG A 16 12.67 -4.14 15.64
C ARG A 16 12.23 -5.43 14.94
N ARG A 17 11.46 -5.28 13.87
CA ARG A 17 11.07 -6.40 13.01
C ARG A 17 12.22 -6.66 12.05
N GLU A 18 12.77 -7.86 12.09
CA GLU A 18 13.77 -8.30 11.12
C GLU A 18 13.07 -8.66 9.81
N PHE A 19 13.74 -8.39 8.70
CA PHE A 19 13.27 -8.74 7.37
C PHE A 19 14.03 -9.97 6.91
N GLU A 20 13.35 -11.11 6.86
CA GLU A 20 13.95 -12.43 6.60
C GLU A 20 14.68 -12.52 5.25
N TYR A 21 14.25 -11.73 4.26
CA TYR A 21 14.82 -11.73 2.91
C TYR A 21 15.79 -10.58 2.65
N ALA A 22 16.35 -9.98 3.70
CA ALA A 22 17.26 -8.83 3.56
C ALA A 22 18.46 -9.16 2.67
N GLU A 23 19.08 -10.32 2.85
CA GLU A 23 20.24 -10.76 2.08
C GLU A 23 19.89 -10.98 0.60
N ALA A 24 18.78 -11.69 0.33
CA ALA A 24 18.34 -11.96 -1.05
C ALA A 24 17.92 -10.69 -1.81
N MET A 25 17.40 -9.68 -1.11
CA MET A 25 17.02 -8.40 -1.71
C MET A 25 18.22 -7.48 -1.95
N GLU A 26 19.36 -7.72 -1.30
CA GLU A 26 20.55 -6.88 -1.46
C GLU A 26 21.11 -6.94 -2.89
N ASP A 27 21.06 -8.10 -3.52
CA ASP A 27 21.45 -8.32 -4.92
C ASP A 27 20.55 -7.56 -5.91
N ILE A 28 19.25 -7.52 -5.63
CA ILE A 28 18.25 -6.86 -6.49
C ILE A 28 18.34 -5.34 -6.34
N LEU A 29 18.58 -4.86 -5.12
CA LEU A 29 18.53 -3.43 -4.78
C LEU A 29 19.89 -2.72 -4.88
N GLY A 30 20.98 -3.49 -5.01
CA GLY A 30 22.31 -2.98 -5.31
C GLY A 30 22.99 -2.24 -4.15
N LYS A 31 22.94 -2.78 -2.92
CA LYS A 31 23.59 -2.23 -1.70
C LYS A 31 23.34 -0.74 -1.41
N LYS A 32 22.24 -0.18 -1.91
CA LYS A 32 21.88 1.23 -1.68
C LYS A 32 21.18 1.39 -0.35
N ARG A 33 21.67 2.31 0.50
CA ARG A 33 21.02 2.65 1.79
C ARG A 33 19.61 3.22 1.61
N ASN A 34 19.38 3.95 0.51
CA ASN A 34 18.11 4.60 0.21
C ASN A 34 17.67 4.20 -1.20
N ILE A 35 16.48 3.63 -1.32
CA ILE A 35 15.89 3.19 -2.59
C ILE A 35 14.57 3.91 -2.77
N TYR A 36 14.38 4.52 -3.93
CA TYR A 36 13.14 5.18 -4.32
C TYR A 36 12.46 4.30 -5.39
N PRO A 37 11.49 3.45 -5.02
CA PRO A 37 10.79 2.64 -6.01
C PRO A 37 10.01 3.55 -6.96
N VAL A 38 10.09 3.27 -8.26
CA VAL A 38 9.27 3.96 -9.25
C VAL A 38 7.84 3.43 -9.11
N VAL A 39 6.98 4.21 -8.46
CA VAL A 39 5.56 3.88 -8.35
C VAL A 39 4.89 4.29 -9.66
N LEU A 40 4.68 3.31 -10.54
CA LEU A 40 3.87 3.52 -11.74
C LEU A 40 2.41 3.56 -11.31
N LEU A 41 1.84 4.76 -11.26
CA LEU A 41 0.39 4.96 -11.18
C LEU A 41 -0.17 4.43 -12.50
N SER A 42 -0.64 3.17 -12.49
CA SER A 42 -1.31 2.43 -13.57
C SER A 42 -1.45 3.23 -14.88
N SER A 43 -0.37 3.23 -15.68
CA SER A 43 -0.39 3.69 -17.06
C SER A 43 -0.70 2.48 -17.95
N ASP A 44 -1.60 2.66 -18.91
CA ASP A 44 -2.09 1.62 -19.84
C ASP A 44 -1.02 1.06 -20.80
N THR A 45 0.25 1.39 -20.59
CA THR A 45 1.37 0.98 -21.43
C THR A 45 2.06 -0.25 -20.83
N VAL A 46 1.91 -1.37 -21.54
CA VAL A 46 2.63 -2.62 -21.26
C VAL A 46 4.12 -2.39 -21.49
N ILE A 47 4.92 -2.37 -20.42
CA ILE A 47 6.38 -2.36 -20.54
C ILE A 47 6.82 -3.80 -20.82
N HIS A 48 7.21 -4.09 -22.05
CA HIS A 48 7.87 -5.35 -22.38
C HIS A 48 9.31 -5.30 -21.84
N PRO A 49 9.69 -6.19 -20.89
CA PRO A 49 11.08 -6.28 -20.50
C PRO A 49 11.88 -6.83 -21.68
N THR A 50 12.76 -6.01 -22.24
CA THR A 50 13.75 -6.47 -23.22
C THR A 50 14.65 -7.49 -22.52
N THR A 51 14.49 -8.76 -22.87
CA THR A 51 15.40 -9.84 -22.49
C THR A 51 16.78 -9.50 -23.04
N GLN A 52 17.69 -9.05 -22.18
CA GLN A 52 19.10 -9.02 -22.51
C GLN A 52 19.58 -10.47 -22.56
N VAL A 53 19.73 -10.99 -23.78
CA VAL A 53 20.47 -12.23 -24.06
C VAL A 53 21.92 -11.98 -23.66
N VAL A 54 22.37 -12.70 -22.63
CA VAL A 54 23.78 -12.75 -22.26
C VAL A 54 24.47 -13.71 -23.23
N THR A 55 25.21 -13.17 -24.20
CA THR A 55 26.25 -13.91 -24.91
C THR A 55 27.51 -13.06 -24.92
N GLY A 56 28.62 -13.69 -24.54
CA GLY A 56 29.86 -13.05 -24.10
C GLY A 56 30.68 -12.28 -25.15
N ASP A 57 31.75 -11.72 -24.59
CA ASP A 57 33.05 -11.39 -25.18
C ASP A 57 33.15 -10.22 -26.18
N ASN A 58 33.23 -8.97 -25.67
CA ASN A 58 34.39 -8.06 -25.77
C ASN A 58 34.00 -6.60 -25.42
N PRO A 59 34.96 -5.77 -24.94
CA PRO A 59 34.71 -4.42 -24.45
C PRO A 59 34.72 -3.37 -25.58
N GLU A 60 34.24 -2.18 -25.25
CA GLU A 60 34.24 -0.95 -26.06
C GLU A 60 33.02 -0.71 -26.96
N LYS A 61 31.98 -0.11 -26.37
CA LYS A 61 31.33 1.12 -26.86
C LYS A 61 30.26 1.56 -25.88
N GLU A 62 30.57 2.60 -25.12
CA GLU A 62 29.60 3.35 -24.35
C GLU A 62 28.64 4.06 -25.33
N ASN A 63 27.43 3.52 -25.50
CA ASN A 63 26.30 4.30 -25.98
C ASN A 63 25.49 4.73 -24.76
N LEU A 64 25.74 5.95 -24.31
CA LEU A 64 24.96 6.65 -23.30
C LEU A 64 23.52 6.84 -23.81
N VAL A 65 22.55 6.19 -23.17
CA VAL A 65 21.13 6.50 -23.37
C VAL A 65 20.86 7.82 -22.64
N GLU A 66 20.56 8.86 -23.40
CA GLU A 66 20.30 10.22 -22.90
C GLU A 66 19.02 10.27 -22.06
N PHE A 67 19.15 10.68 -20.80
CA PHE A 67 18.03 11.12 -19.98
C PHE A 67 17.55 12.50 -20.47
N PRO A 68 16.22 12.76 -20.61
CA PRO A 68 15.75 14.11 -20.87
C PRO A 68 16.04 15.01 -19.67
N LYS A 69 17.03 15.91 -19.83
CA LYS A 69 17.34 17.00 -18.90
C LYS A 69 16.29 18.10 -19.06
N THR A 70 15.23 18.10 -18.26
CA THR A 70 14.47 19.32 -18.02
C THR A 70 15.11 20.08 -16.86
N LYS A 71 15.80 21.17 -17.23
CA LYS A 71 16.27 22.20 -16.31
C LYS A 71 15.07 23.03 -15.88
N GLU A 72 14.57 22.84 -14.67
CA GLU A 72 13.81 23.90 -13.98
C GLU A 72 14.56 24.34 -12.74
N LEU A 73 14.90 25.62 -12.76
CA LEU A 73 15.63 26.38 -11.77
C LEU A 73 14.80 26.50 -10.48
N LEU A 74 15.26 25.94 -9.37
CA LEU A 74 14.92 26.47 -8.04
C LEU A 74 16.19 26.95 -7.36
N SER A 75 16.33 28.27 -7.35
CA SER A 75 17.26 29.02 -6.52
C SER A 75 16.82 28.94 -5.05
N THR A 76 17.72 28.55 -4.15
CA THR A 76 17.64 29.03 -2.76
C THR A 76 19.03 29.25 -2.19
N SER A 77 19.32 30.54 -2.04
CA SER A 77 20.39 31.16 -1.28
C SER A 77 20.44 30.63 0.16
N SER A 78 21.63 30.26 0.61
CA SER A 78 21.94 30.04 2.02
C SER A 78 21.77 31.31 2.87
N LYS A 79 21.01 31.22 3.97
CA LYS A 79 21.27 31.96 5.22
C LYS A 79 20.41 31.39 6.35
N ALA A 80 21.08 30.92 7.39
CA ALA A 80 20.48 30.57 8.67
C ALA A 80 20.24 31.86 9.49
N THR A 81 19.08 31.99 10.12
CA THR A 81 18.86 32.66 11.41
C THR A 81 17.46 32.33 11.95
N ASP A 82 17.44 31.92 13.21
CA ASP A 82 16.43 32.09 14.26
C ASP A 82 14.99 31.53 14.17
N VAL A 83 14.78 30.60 15.11
CA VAL A 83 13.60 30.28 15.93
C VAL A 83 12.30 31.03 15.59
N THR A 84 11.33 30.30 15.04
CA THR A 84 9.92 30.47 15.40
C THR A 84 9.22 29.11 15.31
N ALA A 85 8.44 28.78 16.34
CA ALA A 85 7.78 27.48 16.51
C ALA A 85 6.85 27.12 15.33
N PRO A 86 6.77 25.84 14.92
CA PRO A 86 5.89 25.44 13.82
C PRO A 86 4.43 25.37 14.28
N GLN A 87 3.61 26.34 13.87
CA GLN A 87 2.17 26.14 13.81
C GLN A 87 1.83 25.32 12.56
N MET A 88 1.87 23.99 12.69
CA MET A 88 1.30 23.06 11.71
C MET A 88 0.37 22.07 12.41
N ILE A 89 -0.84 22.51 12.77
CA ILE A 89 -1.92 21.62 13.23
C ILE A 89 -3.21 21.98 12.51
N THR A 90 -3.42 21.49 11.27
CA THR A 90 -4.78 21.45 10.68
C THR A 90 -5.07 20.26 9.77
N ASN A 91 -4.12 19.37 9.45
CA ASN A 91 -4.36 18.32 8.45
C ASN A 91 -4.84 16.95 8.99
N MET A 92 -5.08 16.78 10.29
CA MET A 92 -5.43 15.46 10.86
C MET A 92 -6.90 15.04 10.71
N ASN A 93 -7.81 15.96 10.37
CA ASN A 93 -9.26 15.69 10.43
C ASN A 93 -9.90 15.22 9.10
N LYS A 94 -9.25 15.39 7.95
CA LYS A 94 -9.81 14.96 6.65
C LYS A 94 -9.86 13.43 6.50
N ASN A 95 -8.84 12.73 6.98
CA ASN A 95 -8.77 11.27 6.92
C ASN A 95 -9.77 10.55 7.84
N LYS A 96 -10.19 11.18 8.94
CA LYS A 96 -11.18 10.60 9.86
C LYS A 96 -12.57 10.52 9.21
N ARG A 97 -12.96 11.54 8.44
CA ARG A 97 -14.26 11.56 7.74
C ARG A 97 -14.33 10.48 6.66
N LEU A 98 -13.27 10.32 5.86
CA LEU A 98 -13.17 9.25 4.86
C LEU A 98 -13.30 7.86 5.48
N LYS A 99 -12.61 7.61 6.61
CA LYS A 99 -12.74 6.33 7.34
C LYS A 99 -14.17 6.06 7.82
N VAL A 100 -14.87 7.09 8.31
CA VAL A 100 -16.27 6.94 8.74
C VAL A 100 -17.19 6.63 7.55
N THR A 101 -16.97 7.26 6.40
CA THR A 101 -17.72 6.97 5.17
C THR A 101 -17.52 5.52 4.72
N ILE A 102 -16.27 5.06 4.62
CA ILE A 102 -15.95 3.68 4.19
C ILE A 102 -16.55 2.65 5.17
N LEU A 103 -16.44 2.88 6.49
CA LEU A 103 -17.04 1.98 7.47
C LEU A 103 -18.57 1.95 7.38
N SER A 104 -19.20 3.05 6.99
CA SER A 104 -20.66 3.09 6.80
C SER A 104 -21.09 2.29 5.57
N GLU A 105 -20.31 2.31 4.49
CA GLU A 105 -20.54 1.53 3.26
C GLU A 105 -20.39 0.04 3.55
N ILE A 106 -19.31 -0.39 4.20
CA ILE A 106 -19.09 -1.80 4.58
C ILE A 106 -20.25 -2.34 5.45
N ARG A 107 -20.81 -1.50 6.34
CA ARG A 107 -21.97 -1.89 7.15
C ARG A 107 -23.24 -2.07 6.31
N LYS A 108 -23.45 -1.23 5.30
CA LYS A 108 -24.58 -1.35 4.36
C LYS A 108 -24.44 -2.62 3.54
N ASP A 109 -23.28 -2.86 2.94
CA ASP A 109 -23.01 -4.05 2.13
C ASP A 109 -23.26 -5.34 2.91
N ARG A 110 -22.78 -5.40 4.16
CA ARG A 110 -23.05 -6.54 5.06
C ARG A 110 -24.54 -6.73 5.31
N LYS A 111 -25.27 -5.66 5.59
CA LYS A 111 -26.73 -5.73 5.83
C LYS A 111 -27.45 -6.25 4.58
N GLU A 112 -27.09 -5.74 3.41
CA GLU A 112 -27.67 -6.15 2.14
C GLU A 112 -27.38 -7.62 1.82
N PHE A 113 -26.16 -8.09 2.09
CA PHE A 113 -25.80 -9.49 1.93
C PHE A 113 -26.70 -10.43 2.74
N TYR A 114 -26.89 -10.14 4.04
CA TYR A 114 -27.76 -10.97 4.88
C TYR A 114 -29.22 -10.91 4.46
N ASN A 115 -29.72 -9.73 4.05
CA ASN A 115 -31.08 -9.61 3.54
C ASN A 115 -31.31 -10.48 2.29
N LYS A 116 -30.36 -10.47 1.34
CA LYS A 116 -30.43 -11.32 0.13
C LYS A 116 -30.40 -12.81 0.50
N LEU A 117 -29.58 -13.18 1.49
CA LEU A 117 -29.49 -14.55 1.96
C LEU A 117 -30.80 -15.04 2.58
N LEU A 118 -31.44 -14.19 3.40
CA LEU A 118 -32.73 -14.46 4.02
C LEU A 118 -33.84 -14.60 2.97
N GLU A 119 -33.86 -13.73 1.95
CA GLU A 119 -34.82 -13.81 0.84
C GLU A 119 -34.68 -15.13 0.06
N ILE A 120 -33.45 -15.60 -0.16
CA ILE A 120 -33.21 -16.90 -0.81
C ILE A 120 -33.76 -18.05 0.01
N GLU A 121 -33.58 -18.02 1.34
CA GLU A 121 -34.11 -19.05 2.24
C GLU A 121 -35.64 -19.06 2.25
N GLU A 122 -36.27 -17.89 2.32
CA GLU A 122 -37.72 -17.76 2.25
C GLU A 122 -38.28 -18.32 0.94
N ARG A 123 -37.66 -17.98 -0.21
CA ARG A 123 -38.05 -18.53 -1.52
C ARG A 123 -37.89 -20.05 -1.60
N LYS A 124 -36.86 -20.62 -0.95
CA LYS A 124 -36.72 -22.08 -0.88
C LYS A 124 -37.83 -22.70 -0.03
N LEU A 125 -38.19 -22.06 1.07
CA LEU A 125 -39.23 -22.51 1.97
C LEU A 125 -40.61 -22.49 1.31
N THR A 126 -40.95 -21.43 0.57
CA THR A 126 -42.23 -21.33 -0.18
C THR A 126 -42.33 -22.42 -1.22
N LYS A 127 -41.32 -22.61 -2.07
CA LYS A 127 -41.27 -23.71 -3.05
C LYS A 127 -41.42 -25.09 -2.39
N LYS A 128 -40.82 -25.30 -1.21
CA LYS A 128 -40.98 -26.55 -0.47
C LYS A 128 -42.41 -26.74 0.01
N LYS A 129 -43.05 -25.69 0.52
CA LYS A 129 -44.47 -25.72 0.93
C LYS A 129 -45.39 -26.01 -0.26
N GLU A 130 -45.17 -25.35 -1.40
CA GLU A 130 -45.94 -25.59 -2.64
C GLU A 130 -45.83 -27.05 -3.09
N LYS A 131 -44.60 -27.61 -3.12
CA LYS A 131 -44.40 -29.04 -3.42
C LYS A 131 -45.16 -29.94 -2.45
N MET A 132 -45.07 -29.69 -1.14
CA MET A 132 -45.81 -30.47 -0.14
C MET A 132 -47.32 -30.39 -0.33
N THR A 133 -47.86 -29.22 -0.69
CA THR A 133 -49.29 -29.09 -0.97
C THR A 133 -49.71 -29.80 -2.26
N PHE A 134 -48.85 -29.82 -3.28
CA PHE A 134 -49.12 -30.54 -4.52
C PHE A 134 -49.23 -32.05 -4.29
N TYR A 135 -48.34 -32.65 -3.49
CA TYR A 135 -48.40 -34.08 -3.16
C TYR A 135 -49.55 -34.48 -2.23
N ARG A 136 -50.27 -33.51 -1.64
CA ARG A 136 -51.40 -33.76 -0.74
C ARG A 136 -52.75 -33.77 -1.47
N LYS A 137 -52.79 -33.34 -2.74
CA LYS A 137 -53.93 -33.50 -3.65
C LYS A 137 -53.80 -34.81 -4.42
#